data_AF-A0YXV0-F1
#
_entry.id   AF-A0YXV0-F1
#
_cell.length_a   1.000
_cell.length_b   1.000
_cell.length_c   1.000
_cell.angle_alpha   90.00
_cell.angle_beta   90.00
_cell.angle_gamma   90.00
#
_symmetry.space_group_name_H-M   'P 1'
#
loop_
_entity.id
_entity.type
_entity.pdbx_description
1 polymer ?
#
loop_
_entity_poly.entity_id
_entity_poly.type
_entity_poly.pdbx_seq_one_letter_code
_entity_poly.pdbx_strand_id
1 'polypeptide(L)'
;MAWVSCRNLDEIKSAVGIDVGLEKFLATSDGQAVKIPQFYRKSQQQLARQQRQLARMEKGSKNYQRQSNKVARLHLHVARQRKEFHYQVAHRLCDQYDLIAFENLNIKGLARTRLAKSILDAAWGSFLNILQAVVVKRGKWAIGDDPRGTSIECSGCGGRVEKTLKELASQREAPHLTLRFSVG
;
A
#
# COMPACT_ATOMS: atom_id res chain seq x y z
N MET A 1 -5.14 11.99 27.36
CA MET A 1 -4.83 10.74 26.64
C MET A 1 -6.13 10.18 26.09
N ALA A 2 -6.39 10.37 24.79
CA ALA A 2 -7.63 9.91 24.18
C ALA A 2 -7.46 8.45 23.74
N TRP A 3 -8.17 7.56 24.42
CA TRP A 3 -8.34 6.17 24.04
C TRP A 3 -9.14 6.16 22.73
N VAL A 4 -8.54 5.71 21.63
CA VAL A 4 -9.31 5.39 20.42
C VAL A 4 -9.97 4.06 20.72
N SER A 5 -11.23 4.11 21.15
CA SER A 5 -12.11 2.96 21.33
C SER A 5 -11.95 2.00 20.14
N CYS A 6 -11.55 0.76 20.43
CA CYS A 6 -11.68 -0.36 19.54
C CYS A 6 -13.17 -0.51 19.21
N ARG A 7 -13.55 -0.32 17.94
CA ARG A 7 -14.93 -0.55 17.52
C ARG A 7 -15.21 -2.04 17.42
N ASN A 8 -16.44 -2.40 17.71
CA ASN A 8 -16.91 -3.78 17.68
C ASN A 8 -16.96 -4.31 16.23
N LEU A 9 -16.55 -5.55 15.99
CA LEU A 9 -16.61 -6.18 14.65
C LEU A 9 -18.05 -6.24 14.11
N ASP A 10 -19.04 -6.21 15.01
CA ASP A 10 -20.47 -6.19 14.69
C ASP A 10 -20.91 -4.95 13.88
N GLU A 11 -20.08 -3.90 13.79
CA GLU A 11 -20.37 -2.69 13.01
C GLU A 11 -19.92 -2.77 11.53
N ILE A 12 -19.22 -3.82 11.13
CA ILE A 12 -18.73 -3.99 9.75
C ILE A 12 -19.91 -4.40 8.86
N LYS A 13 -20.35 -3.51 7.97
CA LYS A 13 -21.47 -3.76 7.04
C LYS A 13 -21.01 -4.16 5.65
N SER A 14 -19.81 -3.74 5.26
CA SER A 14 -19.27 -4.03 3.93
C SER A 14 -17.80 -4.47 4.01
N ALA A 15 -17.49 -5.56 3.32
CA ALA A 15 -16.14 -6.12 3.23
C ALA A 15 -15.73 -6.38 1.77
N VAL A 16 -14.44 -6.21 1.47
CA VAL A 16 -13.89 -6.50 0.14
C VAL A 16 -12.51 -7.13 0.24
N GLY A 17 -12.22 -8.10 -0.62
CA GLY A 17 -10.86 -8.57 -0.87
C GLY A 17 -10.22 -7.78 -2.01
N ILE A 18 -8.97 -7.36 -1.86
CA ILE A 18 -8.19 -6.76 -2.94
C ILE A 18 -7.00 -7.64 -3.30
N ASP A 19 -6.83 -7.84 -4.61
CA ASP A 19 -5.66 -8.46 -5.22
C ASP A 19 -4.86 -7.38 -5.95
N VAL A 20 -3.53 -7.37 -5.80
CA VAL A 20 -2.63 -6.39 -6.42
C VAL A 20 -1.79 -7.06 -7.51
N GLY A 21 -1.95 -6.64 -8.76
CA GLY A 21 -1.38 -7.36 -9.91
C GLY A 21 -0.62 -6.47 -10.90
N LEU A 22 0.18 -7.09 -11.78
CA LEU A 22 0.95 -6.33 -12.77
C LEU A 22 0.14 -5.83 -13.96
N GLU A 23 -1.05 -6.40 -14.20
CA GLU A 23 -1.97 -5.95 -15.23
C GLU A 23 -2.88 -4.82 -14.75
N LYS A 24 -3.32 -4.90 -13.49
CA LYS A 24 -4.23 -3.97 -12.83
C LYS A 24 -3.65 -3.62 -11.47
N PHE A 25 -3.60 -2.33 -11.13
CA PHE A 25 -3.04 -1.83 -9.87
C PHE A 25 -3.63 -2.56 -8.66
N LEU A 26 -4.96 -2.71 -8.68
CA LEU A 26 -5.68 -3.66 -7.85
C LEU A 26 -6.95 -4.14 -8.57
N ALA A 27 -7.42 -5.32 -8.20
CA ALA A 27 -8.74 -5.84 -8.49
C ALA A 27 -9.44 -6.16 -7.17
N THR A 28 -10.73 -5.89 -7.10
CA THR A 28 -11.55 -6.16 -5.92
C THR A 28 -12.39 -7.41 -6.13
N SER A 29 -12.77 -8.09 -5.05
CA SER A 29 -13.60 -9.31 -5.10
C SER A 29 -15.01 -9.08 -5.67
N ASP A 30 -15.50 -7.84 -5.66
CA ASP A 30 -16.77 -7.43 -6.30
C ASP A 30 -16.61 -7.07 -7.79
N GLY A 31 -15.42 -7.28 -8.37
CA GLY A 31 -15.16 -7.17 -9.81
C GLY A 31 -14.69 -5.79 -10.29
N GLN A 32 -14.49 -4.82 -9.40
CA GLN A 32 -13.88 -3.55 -9.77
C GLN A 32 -12.37 -3.70 -10.00
N ALA A 33 -11.81 -2.85 -10.86
CA ALA A 33 -10.39 -2.84 -11.14
C ALA A 33 -9.86 -1.41 -11.28
N VAL A 34 -8.67 -1.18 -10.73
CA VAL A 34 -7.93 0.07 -10.90
C VAL A 34 -6.76 -0.19 -11.84
N LYS A 35 -6.60 0.65 -12.86
CA LYS A 35 -5.48 0.55 -13.80
C LYS A 35 -4.19 1.11 -13.18
N ILE A 36 -3.05 0.57 -13.58
CA ILE A 36 -1.74 1.12 -13.19
C ILE A 36 -1.52 2.42 -13.97
N PRO A 37 -1.28 3.57 -13.30
CA PRO A 37 -1.16 4.87 -13.97
C PRO A 37 0.16 5.08 -14.73
N GLN A 38 1.18 4.24 -14.46
CA GLN A 38 2.51 4.23 -15.09
C GLN A 38 3.26 5.58 -15.06
N PHE A 39 3.22 6.29 -13.92
CA PHE A 39 3.79 7.64 -13.80
C PHE A 39 5.29 7.70 -14.14
N TYR A 40 6.08 6.70 -13.71
CA TYR A 40 7.50 6.67 -14.02
C TYR A 40 7.74 6.48 -15.52
N ARG A 41 6.97 5.62 -16.20
CA ARG A 41 7.10 5.40 -17.65
C ARG A 41 6.88 6.68 -18.45
N LYS A 42 5.85 7.45 -18.09
CA LYS A 42 5.56 8.76 -18.72
C LYS A 42 6.70 9.75 -18.54
N SER A 43 7.37 9.72 -17.39
CA SER A 43 8.49 10.63 -17.07
C SER A 43 9.87 10.10 -17.50
N GLN A 44 9.96 8.85 -17.96
CA GLN A 44 11.22 8.13 -18.15
C GLN A 44 12.11 8.79 -19.21
N GLN A 45 11.54 9.21 -20.33
CA GLN A 45 12.30 9.84 -21.43
C GLN A 45 12.94 11.16 -20.96
N GLN A 46 12.17 11.98 -20.24
CA GLN A 46 12.64 13.24 -19.68
C GLN A 46 13.74 13.00 -18.63
N LEU A 47 13.52 12.08 -17.69
CA LEU A 47 14.50 11.70 -16.67
C LEU A 47 15.82 11.23 -17.31
N ALA A 48 15.75 10.33 -18.29
CA ALA A 48 16.93 9.82 -18.98
C ALA A 48 17.70 10.94 -19.70
N ARG A 49 17.00 11.90 -20.31
CA ARG A 49 17.64 13.07 -20.93
C ARG A 49 18.37 13.93 -19.90
N GLN A 50 17.71 14.26 -18.78
CA GLN A 50 18.32 15.09 -17.73
C GLN A 50 19.50 14.39 -17.03
N GLN A 51 19.41 13.06 -16.84
CA GLN A 51 20.51 12.25 -16.28
C GLN A 51 21.71 12.18 -17.24
N ARG A 52 21.49 12.00 -18.55
CA ARG A 52 22.58 12.03 -19.55
C ARG A 52 23.28 13.39 -19.59
N GLN A 53 22.53 14.49 -19.48
CA GLN A 53 23.11 15.83 -19.37
C GLN A 53 23.95 15.98 -18.10
N LEU A 54 23.45 15.52 -16.96
CA LEU A 54 24.17 15.56 -15.69
C LEU A 54 25.48 14.76 -15.74
N ALA A 55 25.46 13.58 -16.37
CA ALA A 55 26.62 12.69 -16.46
C ALA A 55 27.80 13.28 -17.25
N ARG A 56 27.53 14.24 -18.15
CA ARG A 56 28.56 14.93 -18.95
C ARG A 56 29.13 16.16 -18.25
N MET A 57 28.60 16.55 -17.10
CA MET A 57 29.03 17.75 -16.37
C MET A 57 30.07 17.41 -15.31
N GLU A 58 30.98 18.36 -15.06
CA GLU A 58 31.98 18.26 -14.00
C GLU A 58 31.31 18.25 -12.62
N LYS A 59 31.52 17.17 -11.85
CA LYS A 59 30.98 17.02 -10.50
C LYS A 59 31.45 18.15 -9.61
N GLY A 60 30.55 18.70 -8.79
CA GLY A 60 30.85 19.80 -7.88
C GLY A 60 30.69 21.20 -8.47
N SER A 61 30.75 21.34 -9.81
CA SER A 61 30.52 22.64 -10.47
C SER A 61 29.11 23.20 -10.21
N LYS A 62 28.95 24.53 -10.29
CA LYS A 62 27.64 25.20 -10.13
C LYS A 62 26.60 24.66 -11.14
N ASN A 63 27.02 24.36 -12.36
CA ASN A 63 26.15 23.81 -13.41
C ASN A 63 25.71 22.37 -13.08
N TYR A 64 26.63 21.54 -12.59
CA TYR A 64 26.31 20.20 -12.12
C TYR A 64 25.28 20.22 -10.99
N GLN A 65 25.46 21.08 -9.99
CA GLN A 65 24.51 21.20 -8.87
C GLN A 65 23.10 21.61 -9.35
N ARG A 66 23.02 22.62 -10.23
CA ARG A 66 21.74 23.05 -10.83
C ARG A 66 21.06 21.90 -11.60
N GLN A 67 21.82 21.14 -12.37
CA GLN A 67 21.30 20.02 -13.16
C GLN A 67 20.88 18.85 -12.27
N SER A 68 21.64 18.54 -11.22
CA SER A 68 21.31 17.53 -10.23
C SER A 68 19.97 17.86 -9.55
N ASN A 69 19.78 19.13 -9.17
CA ASN A 69 18.51 19.60 -8.61
C ASN A 69 17.33 19.43 -9.57
N LYS A 70 17.52 19.60 -10.89
CA LYS A 70 16.45 19.32 -11.87
C LYS A 70 16.08 17.85 -11.90
N VAL A 71 17.07 16.95 -11.88
CA VAL A 71 16.83 15.49 -11.81
C VAL A 71 16.09 15.13 -10.52
N ALA A 72 16.53 15.66 -9.38
CA ALA A 72 15.89 15.45 -8.08
C ALA A 72 14.43 15.92 -8.07
N ARG A 73 14.14 17.12 -8.62
CA ARG A 73 12.78 17.64 -8.74
C ARG A 73 11.87 16.75 -9.59
N LEU A 74 12.38 16.16 -10.68
CA LEU A 74 11.61 15.22 -11.49
C LEU A 74 11.29 13.94 -10.72
N HIS A 75 12.27 13.37 -10.01
CA HIS A 75 12.01 12.20 -9.16
C HIS A 75 10.98 12.51 -8.06
N LEU A 76 11.08 13.68 -7.43
CA LEU A 76 10.12 14.13 -6.42
C LEU A 76 8.71 14.29 -7.01
N HIS A 77 8.59 14.82 -8.22
CA HIS A 77 7.30 14.97 -8.90
C HIS A 77 6.63 13.62 -9.14
N VAL A 78 7.35 12.64 -9.70
CA VAL A 78 6.84 11.28 -9.91
C VAL A 78 6.45 10.62 -8.59
N ALA A 79 7.27 10.76 -7.55
CA ALA A 79 6.98 10.22 -6.23
C ALA A 79 5.69 10.82 -5.62
N ARG A 80 5.48 12.14 -5.80
CA ARG A 80 4.26 12.83 -5.35
C ARG A 80 3.03 12.38 -6.12
N GLN A 81 3.09 12.27 -7.44
CA GLN A 81 1.97 11.77 -8.26
C GLN A 81 1.55 10.35 -7.84
N ARG A 82 2.55 9.48 -7.60
CA ARG A 82 2.30 8.12 -7.14
C ARG A 82 1.68 8.08 -5.74
N LYS A 83 2.20 8.88 -4.81
CA LYS A 83 1.67 8.99 -3.44
C LYS A 83 0.23 9.50 -3.45
N GLU A 84 -0.05 10.53 -4.24
CA GLU A 84 -1.40 11.08 -4.41
C GLU A 84 -2.38 10.02 -4.93
N PHE A 85 -2.00 9.30 -6.00
CA PHE A 85 -2.79 8.20 -6.52
C PHE A 85 -3.08 7.12 -5.46
N HIS A 86 -2.08 6.75 -4.64
CA HIS A 86 -2.27 5.79 -3.54
C HIS A 86 -3.29 6.28 -2.51
N TYR A 87 -3.24 7.56 -2.12
CA TYR A 87 -4.26 8.13 -1.21
C TYR A 87 -5.65 8.11 -1.84
N GLN A 88 -5.78 8.53 -3.09
CA GLN A 88 -7.07 8.54 -3.78
C GLN A 88 -7.70 7.14 -3.82
N VAL A 89 -6.90 6.12 -4.14
CA VAL A 89 -7.37 4.73 -4.16
C VAL A 89 -7.74 4.26 -2.74
N ALA A 90 -6.90 4.54 -1.74
CA ALA A 90 -7.18 4.14 -0.36
C ALA A 90 -8.45 4.81 0.19
N HIS A 91 -8.64 6.11 -0.09
CA HIS A 91 -9.84 6.83 0.29
C HIS A 91 -11.07 6.28 -0.38
N ARG A 92 -11.02 6.03 -1.70
CA ARG A 92 -12.11 5.40 -2.45
C ARG A 92 -12.52 4.05 -1.86
N LEU A 93 -11.55 3.19 -1.52
CA LEU A 93 -11.85 1.90 -0.89
C LEU A 93 -12.56 2.11 0.46
N CYS A 94 -12.10 3.05 1.28
CA CYS A 94 -12.73 3.34 2.58
C CYS A 94 -14.08 4.05 2.49
N ASP A 95 -14.41 4.66 1.35
CA ASP A 95 -15.74 5.21 1.09
C ASP A 95 -16.76 4.09 0.83
N GLN A 96 -16.30 2.97 0.27
CA GLN A 96 -17.16 1.85 -0.14
C GLN A 96 -17.19 0.73 0.92
N TYR A 97 -16.10 0.52 1.65
CA TYR A 97 -15.90 -0.67 2.48
C TYR A 97 -15.53 -0.33 3.93
N ASP A 98 -16.11 -1.09 4.86
CA ASP A 98 -15.78 -1.07 6.29
C ASP A 98 -14.55 -1.93 6.60
N LEU A 99 -14.38 -3.02 5.86
CA LEU A 99 -13.27 -3.97 5.97
C LEU A 99 -12.62 -4.23 4.60
N ILE A 100 -11.31 -4.10 4.53
CA ILE A 100 -10.52 -4.34 3.32
C ILE A 100 -9.49 -5.44 3.61
N ALA A 101 -9.70 -6.62 3.05
CA ALA A 101 -8.73 -7.70 3.10
C ALA A 101 -7.78 -7.62 1.90
N PHE A 102 -6.49 -7.90 2.10
CA PHE A 102 -5.52 -7.96 1.00
C PHE A 102 -4.54 -9.12 1.22
N GLU A 103 -4.16 -9.79 0.14
CA GLU A 103 -3.12 -10.82 0.19
C GLU A 103 -1.73 -10.17 0.24
N ASN A 104 -0.84 -10.70 1.07
CA ASN A 104 0.55 -10.27 1.08
C ASN A 104 1.28 -10.93 -0.09
N LEU A 105 1.15 -10.33 -1.29
CA LEU A 105 2.01 -10.71 -2.41
C LEU A 105 3.47 -10.64 -1.96
N ASN A 106 4.28 -11.61 -2.39
CA ASN A 106 5.73 -11.55 -2.19
C ASN A 106 6.36 -10.47 -3.08
N ILE A 107 6.03 -9.20 -2.80
CA ILE A 107 6.46 -8.00 -3.53
C ILE A 107 7.99 -7.96 -3.57
N LYS A 108 8.66 -8.41 -2.49
CA LYS A 108 10.12 -8.50 -2.42
C LYS A 108 10.69 -9.52 -3.40
N GLY A 109 10.08 -10.70 -3.49
CA GLY A 109 10.45 -11.74 -4.46
C GLY A 109 10.22 -11.30 -5.89
N LEU A 110 9.05 -10.71 -6.17
CA LEU A 110 8.71 -10.23 -7.50
C LEU A 110 9.62 -9.07 -7.94
N ALA A 111 10.01 -8.18 -7.03
CA ALA A 111 10.92 -7.07 -7.31
C ALA A 111 12.34 -7.50 -7.71
N ARG A 112 12.70 -8.78 -7.54
CA ARG A 112 13.98 -9.36 -7.99
C ARG A 112 13.90 -9.99 -9.38
N THR A 113 12.73 -9.98 -10.01
CA THR A 113 12.52 -10.55 -11.35
C THR A 113 12.63 -9.48 -12.45
N ARG A 114 12.46 -9.89 -13.72
CA ARG A 114 12.39 -8.95 -14.87
C ARG A 114 11.23 -7.93 -14.76
N LEU A 115 10.29 -8.15 -13.83
CA LEU A 115 9.13 -7.31 -13.58
C LEU A 115 9.40 -6.20 -12.56
N ALA A 116 10.61 -6.15 -11.99
CA ALA A 116 11.04 -5.19 -10.97
C ALA A 116 10.61 -3.76 -11.27
N LYS A 117 10.78 -3.32 -12.53
CA LYS A 117 10.48 -1.95 -12.94
C LYS A 117 8.99 -1.62 -12.83
N SER A 118 8.12 -2.54 -13.24
CA SER A 118 6.66 -2.34 -13.15
C SER A 118 6.19 -2.39 -11.70
N ILE A 119 6.78 -3.26 -10.89
CA ILE A 119 6.50 -3.38 -9.45
C ILE A 119 6.90 -2.12 -8.69
N LEU A 120 8.09 -1.60 -8.99
CA LEU A 120 8.60 -0.37 -8.39
C LEU A 120 7.82 0.88 -8.85
N ASP A 121 7.25 0.85 -10.06
CA ASP A 121 6.37 1.93 -10.53
C ASP A 121 5.01 1.89 -9.81
N ALA A 122 4.44 0.70 -9.62
CA ALA A 122 3.21 0.51 -8.83
C ALA A 122 3.41 0.83 -7.33
N ALA A 123 4.57 0.46 -6.78
CA ALA A 123 4.97 0.67 -5.39
C ALA A 123 3.94 0.19 -4.35
N TRP A 124 3.46 -1.06 -4.48
CA TRP A 124 2.43 -1.62 -3.60
C TRP A 124 2.77 -1.58 -2.12
N GLY A 125 4.03 -1.79 -1.73
CA GLY A 125 4.41 -1.67 -0.32
C GLY A 125 4.10 -0.28 0.25
N SER A 126 4.31 0.79 -0.53
CA SER A 126 3.92 2.15 -0.14
C SER A 126 2.41 2.32 -0.10
N PHE A 127 1.70 1.74 -1.06
CA PHE A 127 0.24 1.77 -1.09
C PHE A 127 -0.38 1.08 0.13
N LEU A 128 0.06 -0.14 0.48
CA LEU A 128 -0.45 -0.88 1.63
C LEU A 128 -0.22 -0.12 2.95
N ASN A 129 0.95 0.52 3.11
CA ASN A 129 1.21 1.38 4.26
C ASN A 129 0.27 2.59 4.30
N ILE A 130 0.00 3.23 3.15
CA ILE A 130 -0.95 4.34 3.05
C ILE A 130 -2.36 3.85 3.36
N LEU A 131 -2.77 2.71 2.82
CA LEU A 131 -4.08 2.10 3.06
C LEU A 131 -4.29 1.85 4.55
N GLN A 132 -3.32 1.21 5.22
CA GLN A 132 -3.36 0.97 6.67
C GLN A 132 -3.50 2.27 7.47
N ALA A 133 -2.77 3.33 7.10
CA ALA A 133 -2.89 4.62 7.76
C ALA A 133 -4.27 5.28 7.51
N VAL A 134 -4.81 5.17 6.29
CA VAL A 134 -6.11 5.75 5.93
C VAL A 134 -7.25 5.02 6.62
N VAL A 135 -7.25 3.68 6.68
CA VAL A 135 -8.32 2.93 7.36
C VAL A 135 -8.38 3.27 8.85
N VAL A 136 -7.23 3.36 9.53
CA VAL A 136 -7.16 3.76 10.94
C VAL A 136 -7.73 5.16 11.12
N LYS A 137 -7.32 6.12 10.27
CA LYS A 137 -7.81 7.51 10.34
C LYS A 137 -9.32 7.61 10.09
N ARG A 138 -9.88 6.72 9.26
CA ARG A 138 -11.31 6.70 8.92
C ARG A 138 -12.14 5.80 9.83
N GLY A 139 -11.54 5.13 10.82
CA GLY A 139 -12.23 4.20 11.70
C GLY A 139 -12.73 2.96 10.97
N LYS A 140 -11.94 2.46 10.00
CA LYS A 140 -12.19 1.30 9.15
C LYS A 140 -11.12 0.24 9.40
N TRP A 141 -11.29 -0.94 8.83
CA TRP A 141 -10.39 -2.08 9.02
C TRP A 141 -9.64 -2.46 7.75
N ALA A 142 -8.36 -2.81 7.88
CA ALA A 142 -7.61 -3.51 6.83
C ALA A 142 -6.87 -4.72 7.40
N ILE A 143 -7.01 -5.87 6.76
CA ILE A 143 -6.40 -7.13 7.20
C ILE A 143 -5.53 -7.67 6.06
N GLY A 144 -4.24 -7.84 6.35
CA GLY A 144 -3.32 -8.56 5.47
C GLY A 144 -3.34 -10.05 5.77
N ASP A 145 -3.41 -10.88 4.73
CA ASP A 145 -3.11 -12.30 4.85
C ASP A 145 -1.60 -12.47 5.08
N ASP A 146 -1.21 -13.17 6.15
CA ASP A 146 0.19 -13.48 6.41
C ASP A 146 0.45 -14.90 5.89
N PRO A 147 1.24 -15.08 4.80
CA PRO A 147 1.53 -16.41 4.25
C PRO A 147 2.28 -17.33 5.23
N ARG A 148 2.69 -16.84 6.41
CA ARG A 148 3.36 -17.62 7.47
C ARG A 148 2.45 -18.04 8.62
N GLY A 149 1.13 -17.85 8.51
CA GLY A 149 0.18 -18.42 9.46
C GLY A 149 0.43 -17.98 10.90
N THR A 150 0.58 -16.67 11.14
CA THR A 150 0.59 -16.16 12.52
C THR A 150 -0.85 -15.88 12.96
N SER A 151 -1.30 -16.65 13.95
CA SER A 151 -2.50 -16.37 14.73
C SER A 151 -2.41 -14.94 15.26
N ILE A 152 -3.41 -14.10 14.96
CA ILE A 152 -3.51 -12.80 15.61
C ILE A 152 -3.98 -13.06 17.04
N GLU A 153 -3.12 -12.76 18.01
CA GLU A 153 -3.48 -12.81 19.42
C GLU A 153 -4.19 -11.51 19.84
N CYS A 154 -5.35 -11.69 20.44
CA CYS A 154 -6.20 -10.64 20.95
C CYS A 154 -5.59 -10.06 22.24
N SER A 155 -5.03 -8.84 22.21
CA SER A 155 -4.28 -8.28 23.35
C SER A 155 -5.12 -7.94 24.59
N GLY A 156 -6.45 -8.12 24.55
CA GLY A 156 -7.35 -7.92 25.68
C GLY A 156 -7.90 -9.20 26.33
N CYS A 157 -7.91 -10.35 25.64
CA CYS A 157 -8.43 -11.63 26.17
C CYS A 157 -7.51 -12.84 25.94
N GLY A 158 -6.44 -12.70 25.15
CA GLY A 158 -5.52 -13.81 24.85
C GLY A 158 -6.06 -14.85 23.85
N GLY A 159 -7.24 -14.66 23.28
CA GLY A 159 -7.81 -15.56 22.27
C GLY A 159 -7.04 -15.52 20.95
N ARG A 160 -6.81 -16.70 20.35
CA ARG A 160 -6.29 -16.86 18.99
C ARG A 160 -7.44 -16.91 18.01
N VAL A 161 -7.41 -16.04 16.99
CA VAL A 161 -8.34 -16.10 15.86
C VAL A 161 -7.58 -16.63 14.65
N GLU A 162 -8.03 -17.77 14.11
CA GLU A 162 -7.52 -18.30 12.84
C GLU A 162 -8.11 -17.50 11.67
N LYS A 163 -7.24 -17.08 10.75
CA LYS A 163 -7.61 -16.26 9.61
C LYS A 163 -8.08 -17.15 8.47
N THR A 164 -9.38 -17.37 8.41
CA THR A 164 -10.03 -17.69 7.13
C THR A 164 -11.07 -16.63 6.83
N LEU A 165 -11.03 -16.03 5.63
CA LEU A 165 -11.96 -14.99 5.16
C LEU A 165 -13.44 -15.39 5.26
N LYS A 166 -13.74 -16.70 5.33
CA LYS A 166 -15.08 -17.24 5.57
C LYS A 166 -15.50 -17.25 7.04
N GLU A 167 -14.56 -17.25 7.97
CA GLU A 167 -14.82 -17.43 9.41
C GLU A 167 -14.83 -16.10 10.16
N LEU A 168 -14.12 -15.08 9.67
CA LEU A 168 -14.18 -13.71 10.21
C LEU A 168 -15.57 -13.06 10.08
N ALA A 169 -16.40 -13.53 9.13
CA ALA A 169 -17.80 -13.14 9.02
C ALA A 169 -18.74 -13.92 9.95
N SER A 170 -18.26 -15.02 10.55
CA SER A 170 -19.07 -15.97 11.34
C SER A 170 -18.75 -15.98 12.84
N GLN A 171 -17.62 -15.40 13.28
CA GLN A 171 -17.20 -15.43 14.68
C GLN A 171 -17.57 -14.11 15.38
N ARG A 172 -18.76 -14.10 16.00
CA ARG A 172 -19.34 -12.97 16.76
C ARG A 172 -18.75 -12.73 18.17
N GLU A 173 -17.60 -13.31 18.51
CA GLU A 173 -17.18 -13.42 19.93
C GLU A 173 -15.78 -12.89 20.29
N ALA A 174 -15.11 -12.10 19.43
CA ALA A 174 -13.82 -11.49 19.80
C ALA A 174 -13.81 -9.96 19.62
N PRO A 175 -14.31 -9.17 20.58
CA PRO A 175 -14.54 -7.73 20.42
C PRO A 175 -13.27 -6.83 20.49
N HIS A 176 -12.05 -7.35 20.37
CA HIS A 176 -10.85 -6.53 20.61
C HIS A 176 -9.56 -7.02 19.92
N LEU A 177 -9.54 -7.10 18.60
CA LEU A 177 -8.31 -7.35 17.84
C LEU A 177 -7.36 -6.14 17.90
N THR A 178 -6.15 -6.33 18.44
CA THR A 178 -5.03 -5.39 18.30
C THR A 178 -3.89 -6.09 17.58
N LEU A 179 -3.39 -5.53 16.48
CA LEU A 179 -2.21 -6.04 15.78
C LEU A 179 -0.94 -5.68 16.57
N ARG A 180 -0.31 -6.67 17.21
CA ARG A 180 1.04 -6.51 17.76
C ARG A 180 2.05 -6.53 16.61
N PHE A 181 2.53 -5.35 16.21
CA PHE A 181 3.70 -5.24 15.35
C PHE A 181 4.94 -5.38 16.23
N SER A 182 5.67 -6.49 16.11
CA SER A 182 7.04 -6.56 16.61
C SER A 182 7.89 -5.67 15.71
N VAL A 183 8.27 -4.50 16.22
CA VAL A 183 9.26 -3.63 15.57
C VAL A 183 10.62 -4.27 15.84
N GLY A 184 11.17 -4.93 14.82
CA GLY A 184 12.56 -5.40 14.76
C GLY A 184 13.22 -4.82 13.53
#